data_AF-A0A939AP05-F1
#
_entry.id   AF-A0A939AP05-F1
#
_cell.length_a   1.000
_cell.length_b   1.000
_cell.length_c   1.000
_cell.angle_alpha   90.00
_cell.angle_beta   90.00
_cell.angle_gamma   90.00
#
_symmetry.space_group_name_H-M   'P 1'
#
loop_
_entity.id
_entity.type
_entity.pdbx_description
1 polymer ?
#
loop_
_entity_poly.entity_id
_entity_poly.type
_entity_poly.pdbx_seq_one_letter_code
_entity_poly.pdbx_strand_id
1 'polypeptide(L)'
;MNRLLEHPDDAIRNHFVELYGTTEILHLPTSAGDLITAARDLYQRQLRKHARFVGRFECEDLGGHAADVFFASNHPLGCEKMKDAMWKVDPSGR
;
A
#
# COMPACT_ATOMS: atom_id res chain seq x y z
N MET A 1 -15.70 14.13 -1.10
CA MET A 1 -16.47 13.19 -0.27
C MET A 1 -15.70 11.88 -0.23
N ASN A 2 -15.19 11.47 0.93
CA ASN A 2 -14.21 10.38 1.04
C ASN A 2 -14.91 9.07 1.39
N ARG A 3 -15.29 8.31 0.35
CA ARG A 3 -16.09 7.08 0.44
C ARG A 3 -15.46 5.97 1.29
N LEU A 4 -14.14 6.03 1.53
CA LEU A 4 -13.37 5.00 2.27
C LEU A 4 -13.54 5.08 3.79
N LEU A 5 -13.60 6.28 4.38
CA LEU A 5 -13.63 6.44 5.85
C LEU A 5 -15.00 6.88 6.39
N GLU A 6 -15.85 7.44 5.53
CA GLU A 6 -17.18 7.95 5.91
C GLU A 6 -18.29 6.91 5.68
N HIS A 7 -17.94 5.64 5.40
CA HIS A 7 -18.94 4.62 5.19
C HIS A 7 -19.73 4.37 6.48
N PRO A 8 -21.07 4.42 6.47
CA PRO A 8 -21.91 4.25 7.67
C PRO A 8 -21.94 2.81 8.20
N ASP A 9 -21.12 1.91 7.63
CA ASP A 9 -21.12 0.49 7.96
C ASP A 9 -19.87 0.14 8.76
N ASP A 10 -20.08 -0.25 10.01
CA ASP A 10 -19.01 -0.62 10.93
C ASP A 10 -18.24 -1.86 10.45
N ALA A 11 -18.85 -2.75 9.67
CA ALA A 11 -18.16 -3.91 9.11
C ALA A 11 -17.06 -3.48 8.12
N ILE A 12 -17.33 -2.46 7.31
CA ILE A 12 -16.35 -1.91 6.36
C ILE A 12 -15.21 -1.20 7.11
N ARG A 13 -15.53 -0.45 8.17
CA ARG A 13 -14.51 0.20 9.02
C ARG A 13 -13.60 -0.83 9.70
N ASN A 14 -14.16 -1.92 10.20
CA ASN A 14 -13.40 -3.01 10.82
C ASN A 14 -12.46 -3.69 9.81
N HIS A 15 -12.91 -3.87 8.57
CA HIS A 15 -12.06 -4.44 7.52
C HIS A 15 -10.82 -3.59 7.22
N PHE A 16 -10.93 -2.25 7.31
CA PHE A 16 -9.77 -1.38 7.20
C PHE A 16 -8.82 -1.51 8.39
N VAL A 17 -9.34 -1.63 9.61
CA VAL A 17 -8.51 -1.88 10.80
C VAL A 17 -7.78 -3.20 10.69
N GLU A 18 -8.44 -4.25 10.21
CA GLU A 18 -7.84 -5.57 9.96
C GLU A 18 -6.75 -5.50 8.87
N LEU A 19 -7.06 -4.88 7.73
CA LEU A 19 -6.12 -4.74 6.60
C LEU A 19 -4.84 -4.01 7.02
N TYR A 20 -4.98 -2.90 7.75
CA TYR A 20 -3.85 -2.09 8.18
C TYR A 20 -3.21 -2.60 9.47
N GLY A 21 -3.90 -3.46 10.23
CA GLY A 21 -3.47 -3.93 11.55
C GLY A 21 -3.46 -2.83 12.62
N THR A 22 -4.19 -1.73 12.43
CA THR A 22 -4.22 -0.60 13.37
C THR A 22 -5.48 0.25 13.22
N THR A 23 -5.96 0.83 14.32
CA THR A 23 -7.08 1.78 14.34
C THR A 23 -6.67 3.20 13.92
N GLU A 24 -5.36 3.47 13.72
CA GLU A 24 -4.84 4.74 13.19
C GLU A 24 -5.49 5.12 11.84
N ILE A 25 -5.88 4.13 11.03
CA ILE A 25 -6.53 4.34 9.72
C ILE A 25 -7.82 5.17 9.83
N LEU A 26 -8.54 5.06 10.95
CA LEU A 26 -9.81 5.76 11.18
C LEU A 26 -9.61 7.25 11.50
N HIS A 27 -8.38 7.66 11.78
CA HIS A 27 -8.03 9.02 12.22
C HIS A 27 -7.24 9.79 11.15
N LEU A 28 -7.10 9.24 9.95
CA LEU A 28 -6.40 9.89 8.86
C LEU A 28 -7.14 11.14 8.36
N PRO A 29 -6.41 12.13 7.80
CA PRO A 29 -7.02 13.34 7.26
C PRO A 29 -8.03 13.01 6.17
N THR A 30 -9.16 13.73 6.16
CA THR A 30 -10.28 13.53 5.22
C THR A 30 -10.17 14.38 3.95
N SER A 31 -9.08 15.10 3.72
CA SER A 31 -8.77 15.69 2.40
C SER A 31 -8.26 14.59 1.46
N ALA A 32 -8.82 14.49 0.24
CA ALA A 32 -8.58 13.33 -0.65
C ALA A 32 -7.11 13.10 -1.01
N GLY A 33 -6.34 14.16 -1.30
CA GLY A 33 -4.91 14.05 -1.63
C GLY A 33 -4.04 13.66 -0.44
N ASP A 34 -4.37 14.18 0.74
CA ASP A 34 -3.63 13.89 1.97
C ASP A 34 -4.01 12.52 2.54
N LEU A 35 -5.26 12.07 2.34
CA LEU A 35 -5.74 10.77 2.79
C LEU A 35 -4.97 9.63 2.13
N ILE A 36 -4.87 9.65 0.80
CA ILE A 36 -4.20 8.58 0.04
C ILE A 36 -2.73 8.50 0.47
N THR A 37 -2.06 9.65 0.55
CA THR A 37 -0.67 9.74 0.99
C THR A 37 -0.50 9.23 2.42
N ALA A 38 -1.35 9.69 3.35
CA ALA A 38 -1.30 9.26 4.74
C ALA A 38 -1.62 7.77 4.91
N ALA A 39 -2.52 7.22 4.10
CA ALA A 39 -2.86 5.80 4.10
C ALA A 39 -1.69 4.96 3.57
N ARG A 40 -1.04 5.37 2.48
CA ARG A 40 0.17 4.72 1.95
C ARG A 40 1.28 4.68 3.01
N ASP A 41 1.53 5.83 3.66
CA ASP A 41 2.54 5.95 4.70
C ASP A 41 2.21 5.08 5.92
N LEU A 42 0.93 5.08 6.35
CA LEU A 42 0.48 4.24 7.45
C LEU A 42 0.72 2.77 7.15
N TYR A 43 0.30 2.30 5.98
CA TYR A 43 0.47 0.90 5.60
C TYR A 43 1.94 0.49 5.57
N GLN A 44 2.80 1.34 4.97
CA GLN A 44 4.23 1.08 4.91
C GLN A 44 4.86 1.03 6.31
N ARG A 45 4.43 1.88 7.25
CA ARG A 45 4.89 1.82 8.66
C ARG A 45 4.47 0.51 9.32
N GLN A 46 3.26 0.03 9.10
CA GLN A 46 2.78 -1.23 9.68
C GLN A 46 3.57 -2.41 9.12
N LEU A 47 3.82 -2.46 7.81
CA LEU A 47 4.66 -3.49 7.18
C LEU A 47 6.09 -3.53 7.76
N ARG A 48 6.70 -2.37 8.03
CA ARG A 48 8.04 -2.27 8.63
C ARG A 48 8.14 -2.85 10.04
N LYS A 49 7.02 -3.02 10.75
CA LYS A 49 7.00 -3.71 12.05
C LYS A 49 7.20 -5.23 11.91
N HIS A 50 6.86 -5.79 10.75
CA HIS A 50 6.88 -7.24 10.50
C HIS A 50 7.96 -7.67 9.49
N ALA A 51 8.49 -6.72 8.70
CA ALA A 51 9.48 -6.98 7.68
C ALA A 51 10.66 -6.00 7.72
N ARG A 52 11.87 -6.53 7.62
CA ARG A 52 13.12 -5.75 7.56
C ARG A 52 13.24 -4.92 6.27
N PHE A 53 12.76 -5.44 5.16
CA PHE A 53 12.83 -4.80 3.86
C PHE A 53 11.41 -4.54 3.36
N VAL A 54 11.07 -3.27 3.17
CA VAL A 54 9.76 -2.84 2.68
C VAL A 54 9.93 -1.84 1.55
N GLY A 55 9.32 -2.12 0.40
CA GLY A 55 9.31 -1.27 -0.79
C GLY A 55 7.88 -0.97 -1.25
N ARG A 56 7.70 0.16 -1.94
CA ARG A 56 6.45 0.57 -2.57
C ARG A 56 6.74 0.98 -4.01
N PHE A 57 5.87 0.57 -4.91
CA PHE A 57 5.93 0.90 -6.33
C PHE A 57 4.56 1.39 -6.77
N GLU A 58 4.52 2.44 -7.58
CA GLU A 58 3.31 2.84 -8.29
C GLU A 58 3.34 2.15 -9.64
N CYS A 59 2.27 1.44 -9.97
CA CYS A 59 2.09 0.75 -11.24
C CYS A 59 0.88 1.37 -11.93
N GLU A 60 1.05 1.82 -13.16
CA GLU A 60 -0.04 2.29 -14.01
C GLU A 60 -0.38 1.21 -15.04
N ASP A 61 -1.66 0.90 -15.20
CA ASP A 61 -2.10 0.04 -16.30
C ASP A 61 -2.20 0.82 -17.63
N LEU A 62 -2.35 0.11 -18.75
CA LEU A 62 -2.51 0.73 -20.08
C LEU A 62 -3.78 1.60 -20.22
N GLY A 63 -4.71 1.49 -19.25
CA GLY A 63 -5.92 2.30 -19.15
C GLY A 63 -5.76 3.57 -18.32
N GLY A 64 -4.56 3.83 -17.77
CA GLY A 64 -4.27 4.98 -16.92
C GLY A 64 -4.68 4.80 -15.45
N HIS A 65 -4.97 3.57 -15.01
CA HIS A 65 -5.24 3.31 -13.59
C HIS A 65 -3.93 3.09 -12.82
N ALA A 66 -3.64 3.98 -11.89
CA ALA A 66 -2.51 3.84 -10.97
C ALA A 66 -2.90 3.02 -9.73
N ALA A 67 -2.08 2.01 -9.40
CA ALA A 67 -2.18 1.18 -8.20
C ALA A 67 -0.85 1.15 -7.45
N ASP A 68 -0.90 1.18 -6.12
CA ASP A 68 0.29 0.94 -5.29
C ASP A 68 0.49 -0.55 -5.04
N VAL A 69 1.69 -1.03 -5.35
CA VAL A 69 2.15 -2.38 -4.99
C VAL A 69 3.16 -2.26 -3.86
N PHE A 70 2.89 -2.96 -2.75
CA PHE A 70 3.79 -3.04 -1.61
C PHE A 70 4.53 -4.37 -1.57
N PHE A 71 5.82 -4.32 -1.30
CA PHE A 71 6.66 -5.48 -1.06
C PHE A 71 7.18 -5.46 0.37
N ALA A 72 7.13 -6.60 1.06
CA ALA A 72 7.65 -6.76 2.40
C ALA A 72 8.35 -8.13 2.55
N SER A 73 9.62 -8.13 2.99
CA SER A 73 10.37 -9.37 3.23
C SER A 73 11.38 -9.22 4.36
N ASN A 74 11.68 -10.33 5.03
CA ASN A 74 12.78 -10.43 5.99
C ASN A 74 14.06 -11.01 5.36
N HIS A 75 13.96 -11.56 4.14
CA HIS A 75 15.09 -12.18 3.47
C HIS A 75 15.94 -11.10 2.77
N PRO A 76 17.28 -11.06 2.95
CA PRO A 76 18.16 -10.08 2.32
C PRO A 76 18.01 -10.00 0.79
N LEU A 77 17.90 -11.17 0.15
CA LEU A 77 17.70 -11.28 -1.30
C LEU A 77 16.24 -11.06 -1.76
N GLY A 78 15.33 -10.73 -0.84
CA GLY A 78 13.91 -10.55 -1.16
C GLY A 78 13.70 -9.40 -2.15
N CYS A 79 14.34 -8.26 -1.90
CA CYS A 79 14.26 -7.11 -2.79
C CYS A 79 14.86 -7.39 -4.17
N GLU A 80 15.97 -8.12 -4.23
CA GLU A 80 16.60 -8.50 -5.51
C GLU A 80 15.69 -9.41 -6.32
N LYS A 81 15.14 -10.46 -5.69
CA LYS A 81 14.20 -11.37 -6.36
C LYS A 81 12.91 -10.67 -6.81
N MET A 82 12.41 -9.72 -6.02
CA MET A 82 11.24 -8.92 -6.41
C MET A 82 11.54 -8.06 -7.65
N LYS A 83 12.68 -7.37 -7.66
CA LYS A 83 13.12 -6.58 -8.83
C LYS A 83 13.32 -7.46 -10.07
N ASP A 84 13.98 -8.60 -9.91
CA ASP A 84 14.16 -9.58 -10.98
C ASP A 84 12.82 -10.07 -11.54
N ALA A 85 11.84 -10.32 -10.68
CA ALA A 85 10.50 -10.73 -11.12
C ALA A 85 9.79 -9.61 -11.90
N MET A 86 9.87 -8.36 -11.43
CA MET A 86 9.29 -7.20 -12.12
C MET A 86 9.92 -6.98 -13.50
N TRP A 87 11.25 -7.03 -13.62
CA TRP A 87 11.96 -6.79 -14.88
C TRP A 87 11.94 -7.97 -15.86
N LYS A 88 11.65 -9.19 -15.39
CA LYS A 88 11.42 -10.32 -16.31
C LYS A 88 10.15 -10.17 -17.14
N VAL A 89 9.16 -9.42 -16.64
CA VAL A 89 7.88 -9.22 -17.32
C VAL A 89 7.97 -8.11 -18.37
N ASP A 90 8.85 -7.12 -18.16
CA ASP A 90 9.20 -6.10 -19.15
C ASP A 90 10.74 -5.91 -19.22
N PRO A 91 11.41 -6.54 -20.21
CA PRO A 91 12.87 -6.46 -20.36
C PRO A 91 13.39 -5.04 -20.65
N SER A 92 12.52 -4.11 -21.04
CA SER A 92 12.90 -2.75 -21.41
C SER A 92 12.98 -1.82 -20.20
N GLY A 93 12.33 -2.17 -19.08
CA GLY A 93 12.33 -1.39 -17.85
C GLY A 93 11.91 0.06 -18.04
N ARG A 94 11.04 0.34 -19.02
CA ARG A 94 10.71 1.69 -19.49
C ARG A 94 9.22 1.95 -19.54
#